data_AF-A0A7W4GAN9-F1
#
_entry.id   AF-A0A7W4GAN9-F1
#
_cell.length_a   1.000
_cell.length_b   1.000
_cell.length_c   1.000
_cell.angle_alpha   90.00
_cell.angle_beta   90.00
_cell.angle_gamma   90.00
#
_symmetry.space_group_name_H-M   'P 1'
#
loop_
_entity.id
_entity.type
_entity.pdbx_description
1 polymer ?
#
loop_
_entity_poly.entity_id
_entity_poly.type
_entity_poly.pdbx_seq_one_letter_code
_entity_poly.pdbx_strand_id
1 'polypeptide(L)'
;MTDKVKNCPFCGEKILAIARICKHCRSDLEQDATDKASTKPAVDYGIFLLAIPVVTTMLIWFWVSGMNLFQSPSETMVLLMLTTVLGTAIVAAMEASKVGMKTDRKKGTYSATSWFFIISLLWIIGYPVYLYKRKHYGLTNRLIAGILIGIIFVGSWSVVNSAIEAKKAEIRDNLQEMQQRFEPYVR
;
A
#
# COMPACT_ATOMS: atom_id res chain seq x y z
N MET A 1 8.79 48.06 30.27
CA MET A 1 7.89 47.21 29.47
C MET A 1 8.58 45.86 29.31
N THR A 2 8.06 44.80 29.91
CA THR A 2 8.64 43.45 29.76
C THR A 2 8.14 42.85 28.46
N ASP A 3 8.98 42.83 27.44
CA ASP A 3 8.67 42.19 26.17
C ASP A 3 8.48 40.68 26.38
N LYS A 4 7.25 40.20 26.17
CA LYS A 4 6.95 38.77 26.25
C LYS A 4 7.65 38.06 25.10
N VAL A 5 8.44 37.04 25.43
CA VAL A 5 9.14 36.17 24.48
C VAL A 5 8.44 34.82 24.39
N LYS A 6 8.48 34.20 23.20
CA LYS A 6 8.02 32.83 22.93
C LYS A 6 9.13 32.07 22.20
N ASN A 7 9.10 30.74 22.20
CA ASN A 7 10.03 29.96 21.39
C ASN A 7 9.48 29.80 19.97
N CYS A 8 10.37 29.86 18.97
CA CYS A 8 10.01 29.58 17.59
C CYS A 8 9.65 28.10 17.43
N PRO A 9 8.46 27.75 16.89
CA PRO A 9 8.05 26.36 16.70
C PRO A 9 8.88 25.60 15.65
N PHE A 10 9.62 26.32 14.80
CA PHE A 10 10.42 25.74 13.72
C PHE A 10 11.89 25.48 14.10
N CYS A 11 12.51 26.37 14.88
CA CYS A 11 13.94 26.28 15.23
C CYS A 11 14.24 26.29 16.73
N GLY A 12 13.25 26.46 17.61
CA GLY A 12 13.42 26.41 19.07
C GLY A 12 13.99 27.69 19.71
N GLU A 13 14.45 28.65 18.92
CA GLU A 13 15.08 29.87 19.41
C GLU A 13 14.07 30.84 20.04
N LYS A 14 14.52 31.63 21.04
CA LYS A 14 13.67 32.65 21.68
C LYS A 14 13.42 33.81 20.73
N ILE A 15 12.15 34.09 20.47
CA ILE A 15 11.68 35.18 19.61
C ILE A 15 10.68 36.05 20.38
N LEU A 16 10.45 37.27 19.88
CA LEU A 16 9.41 38.14 20.41
C LEU A 16 8.03 37.51 20.21
N ALA A 17 7.12 37.65 21.17
CA ALA A 17 5.77 37.09 21.06
C ALA A 17 5.00 37.63 19.84
N ILE A 18 5.31 38.85 19.40
CA ILE A 18 4.69 39.56 18.27
C ILE A 18 5.41 39.26 16.94
N ALA A 19 6.51 38.50 16.96
CA ALA A 19 7.25 38.19 15.73
C ALA A 19 6.38 37.43 14.73
N ARG A 20 6.30 37.97 13.50
CA ARG A 20 5.67 37.35 12.33
C ARG A 20 6.63 36.46 11.55
N ILE A 21 7.92 36.79 11.55
CA ILE A 21 8.97 36.02 10.88
C ILE A 21 10.10 35.76 11.89
N CYS A 22 10.57 34.52 11.97
CA CYS A 22 11.70 34.19 12.84
C CYS A 22 13.01 34.75 12.26
N LYS A 23 13.77 35.53 13.05
CA LYS A 23 15.08 36.08 12.62
C LYS A 23 16.13 34.99 12.35
N HIS A 24 16.02 33.84 13.00
CA HIS A 24 17.03 32.77 12.94
C HIS A 24 16.82 31.82 11.76
N CYS A 25 15.60 31.32 11.57
CA CYS A 25 15.28 30.36 10.50
C CYS A 25 14.47 30.95 9.34
N ARG A 26 14.03 32.22 9.43
CA ARG A 26 13.20 32.92 8.44
C ARG A 26 11.86 32.26 8.14
N SER A 27 11.37 31.36 9.01
CA SER A 27 10.03 30.79 8.90
C SER A 27 8.96 31.85 9.19
N ASP A 28 7.89 31.82 8.41
CA ASP A 28 6.68 32.62 8.62
C ASP A 28 5.84 32.00 9.76
N LEU A 29 5.45 32.82 10.73
CA LEU A 29 4.71 32.45 11.94
C LEU A 29 3.23 32.90 11.85
N GLU A 30 2.83 33.64 10.81
CA GLU A 30 1.44 34.09 10.62
C GLU A 30 0.52 33.00 10.04
N GLN A 31 1.09 32.04 9.28
CA GLN A 31 0.33 30.93 8.72
C GLN A 31 -0.37 30.07 9.80
N ASP A 32 0.15 30.04 11.03
CA ASP A 32 -0.42 29.28 12.13
C ASP A 32 -1.75 29.83 12.67
N ALA A 33 -2.14 31.08 12.37
CA ALA A 33 -3.38 31.68 12.88
C ALA A 33 -4.58 31.41 11.96
N THR A 34 -4.36 31.30 10.65
CA THR A 34 -5.41 31.01 9.66
C THR A 34 -5.59 29.52 9.35
N ASP A 35 -4.57 28.69 9.60
CA ASP A 35 -4.63 27.25 9.29
C ASP A 35 -5.12 26.36 10.45
N LYS A 36 -5.41 26.93 11.63
CA LYS A 36 -5.96 26.21 12.79
C LYS A 36 -7.47 25.93 12.73
N ALA A 37 -8.06 26.01 11.54
CA ALA A 37 -9.43 25.56 11.27
C ALA A 37 -9.50 24.32 10.36
N SER A 38 -8.52 23.41 10.45
CA SER A 38 -8.67 22.06 9.89
C SER A 38 -8.16 20.96 10.83
N THR A 39 -8.72 20.91 12.04
CA THR A 39 -8.70 19.68 12.85
C THR A 39 -9.66 18.66 12.21
N LYS A 40 -9.34 18.15 11.02
CA LYS A 40 -9.88 16.86 10.59
C LYS A 40 -9.10 15.81 11.37
N PRO A 41 -9.73 14.89 12.11
CA PRO A 41 -9.01 13.71 12.54
C PRO A 41 -8.41 13.08 11.27
N ALA A 42 -7.09 12.96 11.22
CA ALA A 42 -6.44 12.24 10.15
C ALA A 42 -6.99 10.82 10.21
N VAL A 43 -7.92 10.49 9.32
CA VAL A 43 -8.47 9.15 9.20
C VAL A 43 -7.28 8.24 8.89
N ASP A 44 -6.85 7.43 9.86
CA ASP A 44 -5.77 6.48 9.72
C ASP A 44 -6.27 5.32 8.83
N TYR A 45 -5.90 5.35 7.55
CA TYR A 45 -6.24 4.28 6.60
C TYR A 45 -5.35 3.05 6.73
N GLY A 46 -4.46 3.04 7.72
CA GLY A 46 -3.49 1.97 7.95
C GLY A 46 -4.15 0.62 8.18
N ILE A 47 -5.37 0.56 8.72
CA ILE A 47 -6.08 -0.72 8.91
C ILE A 47 -6.50 -1.25 7.54
N PHE A 48 -7.07 -0.39 6.69
CA PHE A 48 -7.50 -0.78 5.34
C PHE A 48 -6.32 -1.23 4.47
N LEU A 49 -5.17 -0.56 4.58
CA LEU A 49 -3.94 -0.95 3.87
C LEU A 49 -3.47 -2.36 4.23
N LEU A 50 -3.64 -2.79 5.48
CA LEU A 50 -3.30 -4.14 5.93
C LEU A 50 -4.42 -5.15 5.63
N ALA A 51 -5.68 -4.72 5.73
CA ALA A 51 -6.84 -5.59 5.55
C ALA A 51 -6.98 -6.09 4.11
N ILE A 52 -6.69 -5.26 3.10
CA ILE A 52 -6.86 -5.65 1.70
C ILE A 52 -6.06 -6.92 1.35
N PRO A 53 -4.73 -7.01 1.56
CA PRO A 53 -3.99 -8.25 1.27
C PRO A 53 -4.40 -9.44 2.14
N VAL A 54 -4.84 -9.20 3.39
CA VAL A 54 -5.33 -10.26 4.29
C VAL A 54 -6.63 -10.87 3.75
N VAL A 55 -7.59 -10.03 3.37
CA VAL A 55 -8.86 -10.46 2.77
C VAL A 55 -8.59 -11.18 1.45
N THR A 56 -7.72 -10.64 0.59
CA THR A 56 -7.34 -11.33 -0.65
C THR A 56 -6.70 -12.69 -0.37
N THR A 57 -5.83 -12.79 0.64
CA THR A 57 -5.24 -14.08 1.03
C THR A 57 -6.33 -15.07 1.44
N MET A 58 -7.32 -14.64 2.22
CA MET A 58 -8.47 -15.47 2.57
C MET A 58 -9.26 -15.89 1.32
N LEU A 59 -9.51 -14.99 0.37
CA LEU A 59 -10.17 -15.33 -0.89
C LEU A 59 -9.37 -16.37 -1.69
N ILE A 60 -8.04 -16.27 -1.74
CA ILE A 60 -7.18 -17.26 -2.41
C ILE A 60 -7.38 -18.65 -1.79
N TRP A 61 -7.36 -18.76 -0.46
CA TRP A 61 -7.48 -20.04 0.23
C TRP A 61 -8.90 -20.61 0.25
N PHE A 62 -9.90 -19.80 0.57
CA PHE A 62 -11.27 -20.29 0.75
C PHE A 62 -12.08 -20.34 -0.53
N TRP A 63 -11.80 -19.45 -1.48
CA TRP A 63 -12.55 -19.38 -2.73
C TRP A 63 -11.78 -20.03 -3.87
N VAL A 64 -10.58 -19.55 -4.20
CA VAL A 64 -9.84 -20.02 -5.38
C VAL A 64 -9.45 -21.49 -5.25
N SER A 65 -9.07 -21.96 -4.06
CA SER A 65 -8.74 -23.38 -3.84
C SER A 65 -9.91 -24.34 -4.10
N GLY A 66 -11.16 -23.86 -3.94
CA GLY A 66 -12.37 -24.63 -4.21
C GLY A 66 -12.85 -24.58 -5.66
N MET A 67 -12.21 -23.80 -6.53
CA MET A 67 -12.64 -23.65 -7.92
C MET A 67 -12.28 -24.88 -8.76
N ASN A 68 -13.21 -25.28 -9.63
CA ASN A 68 -12.92 -26.25 -10.68
C ASN A 68 -12.02 -25.62 -11.76
N LEU A 69 -11.18 -26.42 -12.43
CA LEU A 69 -10.30 -25.90 -13.48
C LEU A 69 -11.04 -25.21 -14.63
N PHE A 70 -12.29 -25.59 -14.89
CA PHE A 70 -13.13 -24.97 -15.91
C PHE A 70 -13.53 -23.52 -15.60
N GLN A 71 -13.35 -23.06 -14.35
CA GLN A 71 -13.64 -21.68 -13.93
C GLN A 71 -12.39 -20.77 -13.98
N SER A 72 -11.35 -21.17 -14.74
CA SER A 72 -10.10 -20.42 -14.94
C SER A 72 -9.47 -19.83 -13.65
N PRO A 73 -9.15 -20.65 -12.63
CA PRO A 73 -8.64 -20.16 -11.34
C PRO A 73 -7.38 -19.29 -11.46
N SER A 74 -6.56 -19.49 -12.51
CA SER A 74 -5.40 -18.63 -12.79
C SER A 74 -5.77 -17.20 -13.16
N GLU A 75 -6.85 -16.98 -13.91
CA GLU A 75 -7.32 -15.64 -14.26
C GLU A 75 -7.88 -14.94 -13.02
N THR A 76 -8.64 -15.67 -12.20
CA THR A 76 -9.13 -15.17 -10.90
C THR A 76 -7.98 -14.77 -9.99
N MET A 77 -6.91 -15.57 -9.94
CA MET A 77 -5.68 -15.19 -9.23
C MET A 77 -5.17 -13.85 -9.77
N VAL A 78 -4.87 -13.74 -11.07
CA VAL A 78 -4.33 -12.50 -11.66
C VAL A 78 -5.20 -11.28 -11.32
N LEU A 79 -6.52 -11.43 -11.41
CA LEU A 79 -7.48 -10.39 -11.05
C LEU A 79 -7.39 -10.00 -9.56
N LEU A 80 -7.30 -10.97 -8.65
CA LEU A 80 -7.15 -10.74 -7.21
C LEU A 80 -5.84 -10.01 -6.89
N MET A 81 -4.72 -10.39 -7.52
CA MET A 81 -3.45 -9.69 -7.36
C MET A 81 -3.55 -8.24 -7.86
N LEU A 82 -4.04 -8.01 -9.07
CA LEU A 82 -4.18 -6.67 -9.63
C LEU A 82 -5.09 -5.79 -8.78
N THR A 83 -6.23 -6.32 -8.34
CA THR A 83 -7.17 -5.60 -7.48
C THR A 83 -6.56 -5.27 -6.12
N THR A 84 -5.74 -6.16 -5.56
CA THR A 84 -5.03 -5.93 -4.29
C THR A 84 -3.97 -4.83 -4.42
N VAL A 85 -3.15 -4.91 -5.46
CA VAL A 85 -2.09 -3.93 -5.74
C VAL A 85 -2.71 -2.56 -6.00
N LEU A 86 -3.70 -2.47 -6.89
CA LEU A 86 -4.39 -1.22 -7.19
C LEU A 86 -5.18 -0.69 -6.00
N GLY A 87 -5.91 -1.55 -5.29
CA GLY A 87 -6.67 -1.16 -4.11
C GLY A 87 -5.79 -0.58 -3.01
N THR A 88 -4.66 -1.23 -2.70
CA THR A 88 -3.70 -0.71 -1.73
C THR A 88 -3.03 0.59 -2.21
N ALA A 89 -2.72 0.73 -3.50
CA ALA A 89 -2.19 1.96 -4.07
C ALA A 89 -3.19 3.13 -4.00
N ILE A 90 -4.47 2.89 -4.28
CA ILE A 90 -5.54 3.89 -4.18
C ILE A 90 -5.69 4.36 -2.74
N VAL A 91 -5.79 3.42 -1.78
CA VAL A 91 -5.93 3.78 -0.36
C VAL A 91 -4.73 4.57 0.13
N ALA A 92 -3.52 4.18 -0.25
CA ALA A 92 -2.30 4.90 0.10
C ALA A 92 -2.26 6.31 -0.50
N ALA A 93 -2.71 6.47 -1.75
CA ALA A 93 -2.81 7.77 -2.41
C ALA A 93 -3.86 8.68 -1.74
N MET A 94 -5.02 8.12 -1.39
CA MET A 94 -6.07 8.83 -0.66
C MET A 94 -5.58 9.31 0.70
N GLU A 95 -4.90 8.44 1.47
CA GLU A 95 -4.32 8.81 2.75
C GLU A 95 -3.24 9.88 2.58
N ALA A 96 -2.32 9.69 1.62
CA ALA A 96 -1.26 10.65 1.34
C ALA A 96 -1.81 12.03 0.94
N SER A 97 -2.91 12.05 0.17
CA SER A 97 -3.62 13.28 -0.20
C SER A 97 -4.24 13.95 1.02
N LYS A 98 -4.91 13.20 1.90
CA LYS A 98 -5.56 13.75 3.09
C LYS A 98 -4.59 14.29 4.14
N VAL A 99 -3.43 13.66 4.32
CA VAL A 99 -2.40 14.15 5.25
C VAL A 99 -1.47 15.20 4.61
N GLY A 100 -1.72 15.57 3.35
CA GLY A 100 -0.94 16.60 2.65
C GLY A 100 0.51 16.20 2.39
N MET A 101 0.78 14.93 2.04
CA MET A 101 2.14 14.50 1.70
C MET A 101 2.66 15.27 0.48
N LYS A 102 3.71 16.06 0.71
CA LYS A 102 4.46 16.78 -0.33
C LYS A 102 5.75 16.04 -0.67
N THR A 103 6.16 16.17 -1.93
CA THR A 103 7.44 15.65 -2.39
C THR A 103 8.58 16.42 -1.74
N ASP A 104 9.41 15.74 -0.94
CA ASP A 104 10.65 16.25 -0.38
C ASP A 104 11.76 15.24 -0.66
N ARG A 105 12.65 15.59 -1.59
CA ARG A 105 13.76 14.73 -2.03
C ARG A 105 14.76 14.47 -0.92
N LYS A 106 14.92 15.38 0.05
CA LYS A 106 15.85 15.21 1.18
C LYS A 106 15.32 14.19 2.19
N LYS A 107 14.00 14.18 2.41
CA LYS A 107 13.34 13.24 3.33
C LYS A 107 12.88 11.96 2.65
N GLY A 108 12.97 11.87 1.33
CA GLY A 108 12.46 10.75 0.54
C GLY A 108 10.95 10.59 0.71
N THR A 109 10.23 11.70 0.80
CA THR A 109 8.76 11.71 0.79
C THR A 109 8.28 12.08 -0.60
N TYR A 110 7.16 11.51 -1.00
CA TYR A 110 6.60 11.68 -2.33
C TYR A 110 5.14 12.17 -2.24
N SER A 111 4.64 12.77 -3.31
CA SER A 111 3.23 13.16 -3.41
C SER A 111 2.31 11.95 -3.45
N ALA A 112 1.01 12.18 -3.22
CA ALA A 112 -0.02 11.13 -3.33
C ALA A 112 0.03 10.40 -4.68
N THR A 113 0.16 11.13 -5.79
CA THR A 113 0.27 10.56 -7.14
C THR A 113 1.52 9.72 -7.30
N SER A 114 2.67 10.17 -6.77
CA SER A 114 3.90 9.39 -6.83
C SER A 114 3.78 8.09 -6.02
N TRP A 115 3.18 8.13 -4.82
CA TRP A 115 2.94 6.94 -4.02
C TRP A 115 2.01 5.94 -4.71
N PHE A 116 0.96 6.42 -5.40
CA PHE A 116 0.11 5.57 -6.21
C PHE A 116 0.92 4.74 -7.22
N PHE A 117 1.77 5.40 -8.01
CA PHE A 117 2.58 4.71 -9.02
C PHE A 117 3.67 3.83 -8.41
N ILE A 118 4.34 4.29 -7.34
CA ILE A 118 5.36 3.51 -6.64
C ILE A 118 4.76 2.20 -6.11
N ILE A 119 3.58 2.24 -5.48
CA ILE A 119 2.93 1.04 -4.95
C ILE A 119 2.36 0.17 -6.09
N SER A 120 1.78 0.78 -7.13
CA SER A 120 1.20 0.03 -8.25
C SER A 120 2.26 -0.72 -9.06
N LEU A 121 3.42 -0.11 -9.31
CA LEU A 121 4.47 -0.68 -10.16
C LEU A 121 5.50 -1.51 -9.37
N LEU A 122 5.76 -1.14 -8.12
CA LEU A 122 6.81 -1.73 -7.29
C LEU A 122 6.24 -2.23 -5.96
N TRP A 123 5.08 -2.89 -5.97
CA TRP A 123 4.32 -3.22 -4.76
C TRP A 123 5.16 -3.85 -3.64
N ILE A 124 6.01 -4.84 -3.97
CA ILE A 124 6.88 -5.55 -3.01
C ILE A 124 7.77 -4.60 -2.18
N ILE A 125 8.24 -3.51 -2.79
CA ILE A 125 9.13 -2.53 -2.14
C ILE A 125 8.35 -1.29 -1.71
N GLY A 126 7.53 -0.76 -2.61
CA GLY A 126 6.74 0.45 -2.43
C GLY A 126 5.76 0.37 -1.27
N TYR A 127 5.10 -0.77 -1.08
CA TYR A 127 4.13 -0.94 0.00
C TYR A 127 4.76 -0.92 1.40
N PRO A 128 5.82 -1.71 1.71
CA PRO A 128 6.53 -1.59 2.99
C PRO A 128 7.13 -0.19 3.20
N VAL A 129 7.78 0.37 2.17
CA VAL A 129 8.40 1.69 2.27
C VAL A 129 7.37 2.78 2.57
N TYR A 130 6.18 2.70 1.95
CA TYR A 130 5.06 3.59 2.27
C TYR A 130 4.68 3.47 3.75
N LEU A 131 4.40 2.26 4.24
CA LEU A 131 3.99 2.02 5.64
C LEU A 131 5.00 2.53 6.67
N TYR A 132 6.30 2.48 6.34
CA TYR A 132 7.36 3.07 7.14
C TYR A 132 7.34 4.61 7.13
N LYS A 133 7.18 5.22 5.94
CA LYS A 133 7.25 6.68 5.76
C LYS A 133 6.06 7.43 6.36
N ARG A 134 4.93 6.76 6.60
CA ARG A 134 3.75 7.29 7.31
C ARG A 134 4.08 7.97 8.65
N LYS A 135 5.09 7.47 9.38
CA LYS A 135 5.50 8.05 10.67
C LYS A 135 5.94 9.52 10.59
N HIS A 136 6.41 9.98 9.44
CA HIS A 136 6.83 11.39 9.26
C HIS A 136 5.64 12.36 9.20
N TYR A 137 4.43 11.85 9.05
CA TYR A 137 3.19 12.61 8.96
C TYR A 137 2.26 12.37 10.16
N GLY A 138 2.80 11.88 11.29
CA GLY A 138 2.05 11.65 12.53
C GLY A 138 1.16 10.38 12.52
N LEU A 139 1.27 9.54 11.49
CA LEU A 139 0.54 8.28 11.37
C LEU A 139 1.30 7.12 12.04
N THR A 140 0.58 6.09 12.48
CA THR A 140 1.19 4.91 13.11
C THR A 140 2.06 4.13 12.12
N ASN A 141 3.30 3.82 12.52
CA ASN A 141 4.20 2.95 11.75
C ASN A 141 3.70 1.50 11.82
N ARG A 142 3.39 0.92 10.66
CA ARG A 142 2.91 -0.47 10.54
C ARG A 142 3.79 -1.33 9.64
N LEU A 143 5.06 -0.94 9.48
CA LEU A 143 6.02 -1.62 8.61
C LEU A 143 6.11 -3.13 8.88
N ILE A 144 6.29 -3.53 10.14
CA ILE A 144 6.48 -4.94 10.51
C ILE A 144 5.25 -5.76 10.13
N ALA A 145 4.05 -5.27 10.48
CA ALA A 145 2.79 -5.91 10.11
C ALA A 145 2.63 -6.00 8.58
N GLY A 146 2.98 -4.93 7.86
CA GLY A 146 2.94 -4.90 6.40
C GLY A 146 3.90 -5.89 5.74
N ILE A 147 5.13 -6.05 6.26
CA ILE A 147 6.09 -7.04 5.77
C ILE A 147 5.58 -8.45 6.01
N LEU A 148 5.10 -8.76 7.23
CA LEU A 148 4.56 -10.08 7.55
C LEU A 148 3.38 -10.44 6.65
N ILE A 149 2.44 -9.53 6.48
CA ILE A 149 1.29 -9.71 5.58
C ILE A 149 1.74 -9.86 4.13
N GLY A 150 2.72 -9.06 3.68
CA GLY A 150 3.28 -9.15 2.33
C GLY A 150 3.89 -10.52 2.06
N ILE A 151 4.66 -11.07 3.00
CA ILE A 151 5.25 -12.41 2.89
C ILE A 151 4.15 -13.49 2.84
N ILE A 152 3.16 -13.40 3.72
CA ILE A 152 2.05 -14.36 3.76
C ILE A 152 1.24 -14.33 2.45
N PHE A 153 0.96 -13.15 1.93
CA PHE A 153 0.23 -12.96 0.68
C PHE A 153 0.99 -13.53 -0.52
N VAL A 154 2.25 -13.15 -0.70
CA VAL A 154 3.10 -13.64 -1.80
C VAL A 154 3.35 -15.15 -1.68
N GLY A 155 3.56 -15.65 -0.46
CA GLY A 155 3.72 -17.07 -0.19
C GLY A 155 2.46 -17.88 -0.53
N SER A 156 1.29 -17.42 -0.09
CA SER A 156 -0.01 -18.04 -0.40
C SER A 156 -0.28 -18.07 -1.89
N TRP A 157 0.01 -16.96 -2.57
CA TRP A 157 -0.07 -16.88 -4.03
C TRP A 157 0.79 -17.95 -4.71
N SER A 158 2.07 -18.03 -4.32
CA SER A 158 3.02 -18.97 -4.90
C SER A 158 2.56 -20.42 -4.74
N VAL A 159 2.15 -20.81 -3.52
CA VAL A 159 1.70 -22.18 -3.21
C VAL A 159 0.47 -22.56 -4.03
N VAL A 160 -0.56 -21.71 -4.06
CA VAL A 160 -1.80 -22.02 -4.81
C VAL A 160 -1.56 -22.02 -6.31
N ASN A 161 -0.74 -21.10 -6.83
CA ASN A 161 -0.40 -21.06 -8.24
C ASN A 161 0.37 -22.32 -8.68
N SER A 162 1.35 -22.77 -7.89
CA SER A 162 2.05 -24.04 -8.16
C SER A 162 1.11 -25.25 -8.15
N ALA A 163 0.14 -25.29 -7.22
CA ALA A 163 -0.85 -26.36 -7.17
C ALA A 163 -1.78 -26.37 -8.39
N ILE A 164 -2.18 -25.18 -8.89
CA ILE A 164 -3.00 -25.06 -10.11
C ILE A 164 -2.23 -25.54 -11.34
N GLU A 165 -0.96 -25.13 -11.49
CA GLU A 165 -0.14 -25.56 -12.64
C GLU A 165 0.12 -27.06 -12.64
N ALA A 166 0.35 -27.67 -11.47
CA ALA A 166 0.48 -29.12 -11.36
C ALA A 166 -0.79 -29.86 -11.85
N LYS A 167 -1.98 -29.41 -11.42
CA LYS A 167 -3.25 -30.00 -11.86
C LYS A 167 -3.52 -29.78 -13.35
N LYS A 168 -3.13 -28.63 -13.91
CA LYS A 168 -3.25 -28.37 -15.35
C LYS A 168 -2.37 -29.31 -16.18
N ALA A 169 -1.15 -29.58 -15.72
CA ALA A 169 -0.24 -30.51 -16.38
C ALA A 169 -0.83 -31.92 -16.41
N GLU A 170 -1.31 -32.41 -15.27
CA GLU A 170 -1.96 -33.73 -15.17
C GLU A 170 -3.16 -33.88 -16.12
N ILE A 171 -4.04 -32.87 -16.19
CA ILE A 171 -5.19 -32.91 -17.10
C ILE A 171 -4.76 -32.87 -18.57
N ARG A 172 -3.72 -32.10 -18.89
CA ARG A 172 -3.19 -32.06 -20.25
C ARG A 172 -2.64 -33.42 -20.67
N ASP A 173 -1.91 -34.08 -19.79
CA ASP A 173 -1.34 -35.40 -20.06
C ASP A 173 -2.46 -36.44 -20.23
N ASN A 174 -3.46 -36.45 -19.33
CA ASN A 174 -4.65 -37.31 -19.44
C ASN A 174 -5.43 -37.08 -20.76
N LEU A 175 -5.55 -35.84 -21.22
CA LEU A 175 -6.19 -35.51 -22.50
C LEU A 175 -5.39 -36.04 -23.69
N GLN A 176 -4.06 -35.94 -23.64
CA GLN A 176 -3.19 -36.50 -24.68
C GLN A 176 -3.27 -38.02 -24.74
N GLU A 177 -3.27 -38.70 -23.59
CA GLU A 177 -3.46 -40.15 -23.51
C GLU A 177 -4.82 -40.58 -24.07
N MET A 178 -5.90 -39.87 -23.72
CA MET A 178 -7.22 -40.12 -24.30
C MET A 178 -7.22 -39.90 -25.81
N GLN A 179 -6.61 -38.83 -26.30
CA GLN A 179 -6.53 -38.55 -27.74
C GLN A 179 -5.78 -39.67 -28.48
N GLN A 180 -4.65 -40.13 -27.95
CA GLN A 180 -3.89 -41.26 -28.50
C GLN A 180 -4.70 -42.57 -28.48
N ARG A 181 -5.50 -42.79 -27.43
CA ARG A 181 -6.37 -43.97 -27.31
C ARG A 181 -7.49 -43.98 -28.35
N PHE A 182 -8.02 -42.81 -28.71
CA PHE A 182 -9.11 -42.68 -29.70
C PHE A 182 -8.62 -42.62 -31.14
N GLU A 183 -7.37 -42.21 -31.40
CA GLU A 183 -6.79 -42.14 -32.74
C GLU A 183 -6.99 -43.40 -33.61
N PRO A 184 -6.85 -44.65 -33.11
CA PRO A 184 -7.09 -45.85 -33.92
C PRO A 184 -8.55 -46.10 -34.29
N TYR A 185 -9.53 -45.46 -33.63
CA TYR A 185 -10.96 -45.62 -33.93
C TYR A 185 -11.49 -44.59 -34.93
N VAL A 186 -10.71 -43.54 -35.22
CA VAL A 186 -11.08 -42.45 -36.14
C VAL A 186 -10.56 -42.70 -37.56
N ARG A 187 -9.63 -43.63 -37.73
CA ARG A 187 -9.07 -44.05 -39.02
C ARG A 187 -9.81 -45.27 -39.58
#